data_AF-W4NA36-F1
#
_entry.id   AF-W4NA36-F1
#
_cell.length_a   1.000
_cell.length_b   1.000
_cell.length_c   1.000
_cell.angle_alpha   90.00
_cell.angle_beta   90.00
_cell.angle_gamma   90.00
#
_symmetry.space_group_name_H-M   'P 1'
#
loop_
_entity.id
_entity.type
_entity.pdbx_description
1 polymer ?
#
loop_
_entity_poly.entity_id
_entity_poly.type
_entity_poly.pdbx_seq_one_letter_code
_entity_poly.pdbx_strand_id
1 'polypeptide(L)' 'MNEDIDFVPDDSASHVWTERDSELVEKYAAQLMSMSIG' A
#
# COMPACT_ATOMS: atom_id res chain seq x y z
N MET A 1 -13.60 -18.88 -27.94
CA MET A 1 -12.14 -19.07 -27.73
C MET A 1 -11.69 -17.86 -26.94
N ASN A 2 -10.90 -18.13 -25.92
CA ASN A 2 -10.60 -17.30 -24.74
C ASN A 2 -10.52 -15.79 -25.01
N GLU A 3 -11.25 -15.03 -24.21
CA GLU A 3 -10.98 -13.60 -24.02
C GLU A 3 -9.58 -13.50 -23.43
N ASP A 4 -8.60 -13.11 -24.25
CA ASP A 4 -7.27 -12.71 -23.79
C ASP A 4 -7.48 -11.52 -22.84
N ILE A 5 -7.60 -11.81 -21.54
CA ILE A 5 -7.52 -10.81 -20.49
C ILE A 5 -6.10 -10.30 -20.56
N ASP A 6 -5.92 -9.16 -21.22
CA ASP A 6 -4.68 -8.40 -21.24
C ASP A 6 -4.43 -7.96 -19.79
N PHE A 7 -3.71 -8.79 -19.03
CA PHE A 7 -3.17 -8.45 -17.72
C PHE A 7 -2.09 -7.40 -17.97
N VAL A 8 -2.51 -6.17 -18.26
CA VAL A 8 -1.66 -5.00 -18.11
C VAL A 8 -1.42 -4.91 -16.61
N PRO A 9 -0.21 -5.21 -16.11
CA PRO A 9 0.07 -4.96 -14.71
C PRO A 9 -0.13 -3.46 -14.52
N ASP A 10 -1.12 -3.10 -13.73
CA ASP A 10 -1.33 -1.73 -13.32
C ASP A 10 -0.04 -1.29 -12.63
N ASP A 11 0.76 -0.51 -13.34
CA ASP A 11 2.08 -0.02 -12.91
C ASP A 11 1.97 0.82 -11.63
N SER A 12 0.75 1.05 -11.12
CA SER A 12 0.49 1.55 -9.76
C SER A 12 1.10 0.67 -8.66
N ALA A 13 1.36 -0.62 -8.92
CA ALA A 13 2.11 -1.49 -8.00
C ALA A 13 3.65 -1.35 -8.11
N SER A 14 4.14 -0.57 -9.09
CA SER A 14 5.54 -0.19 -9.28
C SER A 14 5.97 0.95 -8.34
N HIS A 15 5.22 1.19 -7.26
CA HIS A 15 5.66 2.12 -6.23
C HIS A 15 6.84 1.51 -5.48
N VAL A 16 8.03 2.05 -5.73
CA VAL A 16 9.24 1.65 -5.01
C VAL A 16 9.16 2.19 -3.60
N TRP A 17 9.22 1.30 -2.62
CA TRP A 17 9.25 1.67 -1.21
C TRP A 17 10.48 2.51 -0.92
N THR A 18 10.23 3.70 -0.40
CA THR A 18 11.26 4.62 0.07
C THR A 18 11.25 4.69 1.59
N GLU A 19 12.30 5.26 2.18
CA GLU A 19 12.36 5.51 3.63
C GLU A 19 11.15 6.32 4.14
N ARG A 20 10.56 7.15 3.28
CA ARG A 20 9.37 7.94 3.59
C ARG A 20 8.11 7.08 3.70
N ASP A 21 8.01 6.00 2.93
CA ASP A 21 6.92 5.04 3.03
C ASP A 21 6.98 4.29 4.37
N SER A 22 8.19 3.94 4.83
CA SER A 22 8.39 3.35 6.16
C SER A 22 7.92 4.28 7.29
N GLU A 23 8.26 5.58 7.24
CA GLU A 23 7.80 6.57 8.22
C GLU A 23 6.27 6.70 8.24
N LEU A 24 5.63 6.66 7.07
CA LEU A 24 4.17 6.74 6.96
C LEU A 24 3.49 5.52 7.59
N VAL A 25 4.04 4.32 7.38
CA VAL A 25 3.54 3.09 8.01
C VAL A 25 3.65 3.16 9.53
N GLU A 26 4.78 3.63 10.06
CA GLU A 26 4.97 3.79 11.51
C GLU A 26 4.00 4.80 12.13
N LYS A 27 3.79 5.95 11.47
CA LYS A 27 2.81 6.96 11.90
C LYS A 27 1.38 6.40 11.90
N TYR A 28 1.02 5.65 10.86
CA TYR A 28 -0.29 5.02 10.78
C TYR A 28 -0.50 3.99 11.90
N ALA A 29 0.52 3.17 12.19
CA ALA A 29 0.48 2.24 13.31
C ALA A 29 0.30 2.96 14.65
N ALA A 30 1.03 4.06 14.88
CA ALA A 30 0.89 4.88 16.09
C ALA A 30 -0.52 5.49 16.23
N GLN A 31 -1.10 5.96 15.12
CA GLN A 31 -2.47 6.49 15.10
C GLN A 31 -3.50 5.41 15.45
N LEU A 32 -3.39 4.20 14.87
CA LEU A 32 -4.28 3.08 15.21
C LEU A 32 -4.19 2.71 16.69
N MET A 33 -2.97 2.67 17.24
CA MET A 33 -2.75 2.39 18.66
C MET A 33 -3.38 3.47 19.56
N SER A 34 -3.30 4.74 19.17
CA SER A 34 -3.96 5.84 19.90
C SER A 34 -5.49 5.80 19.81
N MET A 35 -6.04 5.32 18.69
CA MET A 35 -7.49 5.17 18.49
C MET A 35 -8.06 3.93 19.20
N SER A 36 -7.24 2.91 19.43
CA SER A 36 -7.66 1.65 20.08
C SER A 36 -7.76 1.74 21.61
N ILE A 37 -7.42 2.88 22.22
CA ILE A 37 -7.67 3.14 23.65
C ILE A 37 -9.05 3.78 23.77
N GLY A 38 -10.08 2.95 23.64
CA GLY A 38 -11.48 3.24 23.95
C GLY A 38 -12.00 2.25 24.98
#